data_AF-A0A5S4THZ9-F1
#
_entry.id   AF-A0A5S4THZ9-F1
#
_cell.length_a   1.000
_cell.length_b   1.000
_cell.length_c   1.000
_cell.angle_alpha   90.00
_cell.angle_beta   90.00
_cell.angle_gamma   90.00
#
_symmetry.space_group_name_H-M   'P 1'
#
loop_
_entity.id
_entity.type
_entity.pdbx_description
1 polymer ?
#
loop_
_entity_poly.entity_id
_entity_poly.type
_entity_poly.pdbx_seq_one_letter_code
_entity_poly.pdbx_strand_id
1 'polypeptide(L)'
;MYSLRYRVFRDRLNWDVSASGKLELDLFDTLGPNYLIAVDGDQVVGCVRLLPTTGPTMLAETFPVLLGDREAPRSEKILESSRFCVDTRSGG
;
A
#
# COMPACT_ATOMS: atom_id res chain seq x y z
N MET A 1 -2.39 -7.61 -8.69
CA MET A 1 -2.03 -6.87 -7.45
C MET A 1 -3.23 -6.19 -6.79
N TYR A 2 -3.94 -5.24 -7.43
CA TYR A 2 -5.07 -4.53 -6.78
C TYR A 2 -6.21 -5.46 -6.29
N SER A 3 -6.49 -6.55 -7.01
CA SER A 3 -7.43 -7.58 -6.54
C SER A 3 -6.92 -8.34 -5.30
N LEU A 4 -5.60 -8.55 -5.18
CA LEU A 4 -5.01 -9.13 -3.97
C LEU A 4 -5.19 -8.19 -2.79
N ARG A 5 -4.89 -6.90 -2.98
CA ARG A 5 -5.10 -5.86 -1.96
C ARG A 5 -6.55 -5.80 -1.49
N TYR A 6 -7.52 -5.85 -2.41
CA TYR A 6 -8.94 -5.92 -2.06
C TYR A 6 -9.25 -7.13 -1.15
N ARG A 7 -8.82 -8.33 -1.54
CA ARG A 7 -9.03 -9.55 -0.74
C ARG A 7 -8.38 -9.46 0.64
N VAL A 8 -7.22 -8.82 0.75
CA VAL A 8 -6.50 -8.68 2.02
C VAL A 8 -7.10 -7.59 2.90
N PHE A 9 -7.22 -6.36 2.40
CA PHE A 9 -7.62 -5.22 3.21
C PHE A 9 -9.13 -5.16 3.44
N ARG A 10 -9.94 -5.39 2.40
CA ARG A 10 -11.40 -5.36 2.52
C ARG A 10 -11.93 -6.69 3.04
N ASP A 11 -11.69 -7.80 2.34
CA ASP A 11 -12.36 -9.06 2.69
C ASP A 11 -11.81 -9.70 3.98
N ARG A 12 -10.48 -9.73 4.17
CA ARG A 12 -9.85 -10.39 5.32
C ARG A 12 -9.72 -9.48 6.54
N LEU A 13 -9.20 -8.27 6.37
CA LEU A 13 -8.95 -7.34 7.49
C LEU A 13 -10.15 -6.44 7.80
N ASN A 14 -11.17 -6.42 6.94
CA ASN A 14 -12.39 -5.61 7.09
C ASN A 14 -12.09 -4.11 7.29
N TRP A 15 -11.06 -3.60 6.63
CA TRP A 15 -10.74 -2.18 6.63
C TRP A 15 -11.69 -1.41 5.72
N ASP A 16 -11.98 -0.17 6.10
CA ASP A 16 -12.69 0.74 5.22
C ASP A 16 -11.71 1.35 4.22
N VAL A 17 -11.71 0.82 3.00
CA VAL A 17 -10.77 1.17 1.93
C VAL A 17 -11.51 1.57 0.67
N SER A 18 -10.93 2.49 -0.08
CA SER A 18 -11.42 2.86 -1.40
C SER A 18 -11.25 1.71 -2.39
N ALA A 19 -12.31 1.40 -3.13
CA ALA A 19 -12.28 0.34 -4.12
C ALA A 19 -13.11 0.69 -5.36
N SER A 20 -12.63 0.27 -6.52
CA SER A 20 -13.38 0.24 -7.78
C SER A 20 -13.72 -1.21 -8.09
N GLY A 21 -14.96 -1.62 -7.82
CA GLY A 21 -15.35 -3.03 -7.85
C GLY A 21 -14.51 -3.86 -6.88
N LYS A 22 -13.81 -4.89 -7.38
CA LYS A 22 -12.92 -5.77 -6.59
C LYS A 22 -11.45 -5.36 -6.65
N LEU A 23 -11.17 -4.08 -6.89
CA LEU A 23 -9.82 -3.52 -6.96
C LEU A 23 -9.67 -2.46 -5.88
N GLU A 24 -8.80 -2.69 -4.91
CA GLU A 24 -8.47 -1.68 -3.90
C GLU A 24 -7.41 -0.74 -4.47
N LEU A 25 -7.78 0.53 -4.56
CA LEU A 25 -7.06 1.61 -5.24
C LEU A 25 -7.31 2.90 -4.47
N ASP A 26 -6.27 3.69 -4.24
CA ASP A 26 -6.39 5.02 -3.64
C ASP A 26 -5.65 6.08 -4.47
N LEU A 27 -5.72 7.35 -4.05
CA LEU A 27 -5.05 8.46 -4.73
C LEU A 27 -3.54 8.23 -4.88
N PHE A 28 -2.89 7.62 -3.89
CA PHE A 28 -1.45 7.42 -3.91
C PHE A 28 -1.01 6.41 -4.99
N ASP A 29 -1.91 5.56 -5.47
CA ASP A 29 -1.65 4.70 -6.62
C ASP A 29 -1.48 5.48 -7.93
N THR A 30 -1.94 6.74 -7.98
CA THR A 30 -1.82 7.62 -9.15
C THR A 30 -0.55 8.48 -9.16
N LEU A 31 0.22 8.48 -8.05
CA LEU A 31 1.41 9.32 -7.88
C LEU A 31 2.70 8.71 -8.44
N GLY A 32 2.57 7.72 -9.34
CA GLY A 32 3.70 6.96 -9.87
C GLY A 32 4.48 6.18 -8.80
N PRO A 33 3.82 5.41 -7.91
CA PRO A 33 4.53 4.59 -6.93
C PRO A 33 5.34 3.47 -7.59
N ASN A 34 6.35 2.99 -6.87
CA ASN A 34 6.98 1.72 -7.17
C ASN A 34 6.25 0.60 -6.40
N TYR A 35 6.14 -0.58 -7.01
CA TYR A 35 5.62 -1.77 -6.33
C TYR A 35 6.66 -2.87 -6.34
N LEU A 36 6.84 -3.51 -5.19
CA LEU A 36 7.48 -4.82 -5.10
C LEU A 36 6.36 -5.87 -5.06
N ILE A 37 6.41 -6.81 -5.99
CA ILE A 37 5.36 -7.82 -6.17
C ILE A 37 6.00 -9.19 -6.00
N ALA A 38 5.44 -10.00 -5.11
CA ALA A 38 5.79 -11.41 -4.99
C ALA A 38 4.83 -12.24 -5.85
N VAL A 39 5.41 -13.13 -6.66
CA VAL A 39 4.69 -13.95 -7.64
C VAL A 39 5.05 -15.41 -7.43
N ASP A 40 4.04 -16.28 -7.48
CA ASP A 40 4.16 -17.73 -7.50
C ASP A 40 3.48 -18.26 -8.76
N GLY A 41 4.27 -18.76 -9.72
CA GLY A 41 3.81 -19.04 -11.08
C GLY A 41 3.23 -17.79 -11.74
N ASP A 42 1.95 -17.86 -12.13
CA ASP A 42 1.20 -16.74 -12.72
C ASP A 42 0.38 -15.95 -11.67
N GLN A 43 0.48 -16.29 -10.39
CA GLN A 43 -0.32 -15.70 -9.32
C GLN A 43 0.45 -14.66 -8.53
N VAL A 44 -0.14 -13.47 -8.38
CA VAL A 44 0.38 -12.46 -7.44
C VAL A 44 0.00 -12.86 -6.01
N VAL A 45 1.00 -13.26 -5.23
CA VAL A 45 0.85 -13.74 -3.85
C VAL A 45 1.25 -12.71 -2.80
N GLY A 46 1.92 -11.63 -3.20
CA GLY A 46 2.27 -10.55 -2.28
C GLY A 46 2.52 -9.23 -2.97
N CYS A 47 2.42 -8.15 -2.20
CA CYS A 47 2.64 -6.79 -2.66
C CYS A 47 3.13 -5.86 -1.54
N VAL A 48 3.93 -4.87 -1.90
CA VAL A 48 4.12 -3.65 -1.10
C VAL A 48 4.29 -2.46 -2.05
N ARG A 49 3.73 -1.32 -1.66
CA ARG A 49 3.85 -0.04 -2.37
C ARG A 49 4.96 0.79 -1.73
N LEU A 50 5.75 1.46 -2.57
CA LEU A 50 6.81 2.38 -2.18
C LEU A 50 6.59 3.76 -2.82
N LEU A 51 6.53 4.81 -2.00
CA LEU A 51 6.37 6.21 -2.44
C LEU A 51 7.60 7.04 -2.05
N PRO A 52 8.12 7.90 -2.94
CA PRO A 52 9.12 8.89 -2.58
C PRO A 52 8.58 9.85 -1.52
N THR A 53 9.32 10.04 -0.44
CA THR A 53 8.92 11.00 0.61
C THR A 53 9.07 12.46 0.19
N THR A 54 9.63 12.74 -0.99
CA THR A 54 9.69 14.10 -1.56
C THR A 54 8.35 14.60 -2.10
N GLY A 55 7.40 13.69 -2.34
CA GLY A 55 6.00 13.96 -2.69
C GLY A 55 5.00 13.54 -1.60
N PRO A 56 3.69 13.51 -1.91
CA PRO A 56 2.65 13.13 -0.95
C PRO A 56 2.76 11.66 -0.52
N THR A 57 2.59 11.41 0.78
CA THR A 57 2.64 10.06 1.37
C THR A 57 1.47 9.83 2.33
N MET A 58 1.18 8.57 2.67
CA MET A 58 0.08 8.26 3.59
C MET A 58 0.34 8.78 4.99
N LEU A 59 1.57 8.71 5.49
CA LEU A 59 1.94 9.22 6.80
C LEU A 59 1.71 10.72 6.89
N ALA A 60 2.09 11.47 5.84
CA ALA A 60 1.92 12.92 5.81
C ALA A 60 0.45 13.34 5.63
N GLU A 61 -0.30 12.67 4.76
CA GLU A 61 -1.63 13.14 4.32
C GLU A 61 -2.80 12.44 5.04
N THR A 62 -2.65 11.17 5.43
CA THR A 62 -3.72 10.36 6.01
C THR A 62 -3.54 10.13 7.50
N PHE A 63 -2.30 9.95 7.95
CA PHE A 63 -1.98 9.68 9.35
C PHE A 63 -1.02 10.71 10.00
N PRO A 64 -1.16 12.03 9.75
CA PRO A 64 -0.23 13.02 10.27
C PRO A 64 -0.19 13.04 11.80
N VAL A 65 -1.28 12.64 12.46
CA VAL A 65 -1.35 12.52 13.93
C VAL A 65 -0.26 11.61 14.51
N LEU A 66 0.23 10.63 13.74
CA LEU A 66 1.30 9.72 14.19
C LEU A 66 2.68 10.41 14.27
N LEU A 67 2.83 11.59 13.67
CA LEU A 67 4.07 12.37 13.72
C LEU A 67 4.22 13.17 15.03
N GLY A 68 3.10 13.44 15.73
CA GLY A 68 3.09 14.36 16.86
C GLY A 68 3.60 15.74 16.46
N ASP A 69 4.59 16.27 17.17
CA ASP A 69 5.21 17.58 16.90
C ASP A 69 6.33 17.53 15.85
N ARG A 70 6.56 16.37 15.20
CA ARG A 70 7.64 16.20 14.21
C ARG A 70 7.14 16.46 12.80
N GLU A 71 8.02 16.96 11.95
CA GLU A 71 7.76 17.02 10.52
C GLU A 71 7.80 15.62 9.88
N ALA A 72 7.00 15.43 8.84
CA ALA A 72 7.05 14.21 8.03
C ALA A 72 8.44 14.07 7.38
N PRO A 73 9.03 12.85 7.32
CA PRO A 73 10.27 12.64 6.59
C PRO A 73 10.13 13.10 5.13
N ARG A 74 11.13 13.83 4.62
CA ARG A 74 11.16 14.32 3.24
C ARG A 74 12.58 14.26 2.67
N SER A 75 12.87 13.25 1.86
CA SER A 75 14.22 13.04 1.31
C SER A 75 14.22 12.13 0.08
N GLU A 76 15.09 12.42 -0.88
CA GLU A 76 15.35 11.55 -2.05
C GLU A 76 15.93 10.18 -1.66
N LYS A 77 16.37 10.01 -0.41
CA LYS A 77 16.92 8.77 0.13
C LYS A 77 15.92 7.94 0.95
N ILE A 78 14.68 8.40 1.09
CA ILE A 78 13.68 7.78 1.96
C ILE A 78 12.41 7.51 1.14
N LEU A 79 11.94 6.26 1.19
CA LEU A 79 10.67 5.83 0.63
C LEU A 79 9.71 5.44 1.76
N GLU A 80 8.44 5.85 1.65
CA GLU A 80 7.38 5.31 2.49
C GLU A 80 6.93 3.95 1.94
N SER A 81 6.87 2.94 2.81
CA SER A 81 6.21 1.67 2.50
C SER A 81 4.76 1.68 2.98
N SER A 82 3.85 1.22 2.12
CA SER A 82 2.44 1.06 2.44
C SER A 82 1.85 -0.14 1.70
N ARG A 83 0.62 -0.54 2.06
CA ARG A 83 -0.11 -1.64 1.40
C ARG A 83 0.67 -2.96 1.36
N PHE A 84 1.41 -3.26 2.43
CA PHE A 84 2.05 -4.57 2.59
C PHE A 84 0.96 -5.65 2.69
N CYS A 85 0.93 -6.55 1.72
CA CYS A 85 -0.12 -7.53 1.55
C CYS A 85 0.47 -8.89 1.16
N VAL A 86 0.03 -9.97 1.80
CA VAL A 86 0.42 -11.34 1.47
C VAL A 86 -0.83 -12.22 1.47
N ASP A 87 -0.98 -13.04 0.43
CA ASP A 87 -2.03 -14.05 0.35
C ASP A 87 -1.68 -15.21 1.28
N THR A 88 -2.40 -15.27 2.41
CA THR A 88 -2.19 -16.29 3.44
C THR A 88 -2.93 -17.60 3.13
N ARG A 89 -3.66 -17.67 2.01
CA ARG A 89 -4.32 -18.91 1.56
C ARG A 89 -3.40 -19.79 0.70
N SER A 90 -2.26 -19.25 0.29
CA SER A 90 -1.22 -19.93 -0.50
C SER A 90 -0.25 -20.75 0.35
N GLY A 91 -0.44 -20.81 1.68
CA GLY A 91 0.27 -21.75 2.54
C GLY A 91 -0.38 -23.12 2.43
N GLY A 92 0.30 -24.06 1.77
CA GLY A 92 0.04 -25.49 1.94
C GLY A 92 0.44 -25.97 3.33
#